data_AF-A0A551Z7F4-F1
#
_entry.id   AF-A0A551Z7F4-F1
#
_cell.length_a   1.000
_cell.length_b   1.000
_cell.length_c   1.000
_cell.angle_alpha   90.00
_cell.angle_beta   90.00
_cell.angle_gamma   90.00
#
_symmetry.space_group_name_H-M   'P 1'
#
loop_
_entity.id
_entity.type
_entity.pdbx_description
1 polymer ?
#
loop_
_entity_poly.entity_id
_entity_poly.type
_entity_poly.pdbx_seq_one_letter_code
_entity_poly.pdbx_strand_id
1 'polypeptide(L)'
;ANSLQGWHLGADQRYHSLERNERGWLWCETLGYWLGTWEGTIDRETAIWARFYDSEGNLIPLPEEAAQEQAAAAQEQAAAAQEQLNATQQALEAERQRSQRLAARLREMGIDL
;
A
#
# COMPACT_ATOMS: atom_id res chain seq x y z
N ALA A 1 -9.90 -2.32 -33.14
CA ALA A 1 -11.20 -2.95 -32.87
C ALA A 1 -11.25 -3.36 -31.39
N ASN A 2 -11.53 -2.43 -30.48
CA ASN A 2 -11.69 -2.76 -29.04
C ASN A 2 -13.18 -2.98 -28.75
N SER A 3 -13.67 -4.18 -29.03
CA SER A 3 -15.05 -4.56 -28.72
C SER A 3 -15.12 -5.20 -27.32
N LEU A 4 -14.82 -4.43 -26.27
CA LEU A 4 -15.03 -4.88 -24.89
C LEU A 4 -16.52 -4.95 -24.60
N GLN A 5 -17.11 -6.14 -24.62
CA GLN A 5 -18.52 -6.37 -24.34
C GLN A 5 -18.65 -7.05 -22.98
N GLY A 6 -19.71 -6.74 -22.24
CA GLY A 6 -20.00 -7.38 -20.97
C GLY A 6 -21.48 -7.46 -20.74
N TRP A 7 -21.85 -8.38 -19.86
CA TRP A 7 -23.23 -8.64 -19.48
C TRP A 7 -23.30 -8.79 -17.97
N HIS A 8 -24.44 -8.38 -17.40
CA HIS A 8 -24.75 -8.62 -16.00
C HIS A 8 -25.96 -9.54 -15.88
N LEU A 9 -25.98 -10.35 -14.82
CA LEU A 9 -27.11 -11.23 -14.54
C LEU A 9 -28.21 -10.44 -13.83
N GLY A 10 -29.36 -10.29 -14.48
CA GLY A 10 -30.54 -9.62 -13.93
C GLY A 10 -31.32 -10.51 -12.97
N ALA A 11 -32.25 -9.89 -12.22
CA ALA A 11 -33.17 -10.60 -11.31
C ALA A 11 -34.10 -11.59 -12.03
N ASP A 12 -34.26 -11.45 -13.34
CA ASP A 12 -34.98 -12.34 -14.24
C ASP A 12 -34.15 -13.58 -14.67
N GLN A 13 -32.96 -13.76 -14.09
CA GLN A 13 -31.97 -14.79 -14.44
C GLN A 13 -31.54 -14.75 -15.92
N ARG A 14 -31.57 -13.56 -16.54
CA ARG A 14 -31.07 -13.35 -17.90
C ARG A 14 -29.88 -12.40 -17.89
N TYR A 15 -29.03 -12.58 -18.91
CA TYR A 15 -27.89 -11.69 -19.14
C TYR A 15 -28.36 -10.45 -19.89
N HIS A 16 -28.18 -9.29 -19.28
CA HIS A 16 -28.45 -7.99 -19.87
C HIS A 16 -27.11 -7.36 -20.27
N SER A 17 -27.07 -6.71 -21.44
CA SER A 17 -25.84 -6.07 -21.93
C SER A 17 -25.50 -4.87 -21.06
N LEU A 18 -24.23 -4.74 -20.71
CA LEU A 18 -23.70 -3.53 -20.10
C LEU A 18 -23.41 -2.51 -21.19
N GLU A 19 -23.80 -1.26 -20.94
CA GLU A 19 -23.47 -0.15 -21.82
C GLU A 19 -22.05 0.37 -21.54
N ARG A 20 -21.40 0.83 -22.61
CA ARG A 20 -20.07 1.40 -22.55
C ARG A 20 -20.17 2.90 -22.30
N ASN A 21 -19.29 3.43 -21.45
CA ASN A 21 -19.10 4.87 -21.35
C ASN A 21 -18.32 5.42 -22.57
N GLU A 22 -18.09 6.73 -22.59
CA GLU A 22 -17.34 7.43 -23.66
C GLU A 22 -15.91 6.88 -23.88
N ARG A 23 -15.33 6.26 -22.85
CA ARG A 23 -13.98 5.64 -22.88
C ARG A 23 -14.02 4.18 -23.32
N GLY A 24 -15.20 3.61 -23.56
CA GLY A 24 -15.37 2.20 -23.90
C GLY A 24 -15.36 1.25 -22.70
N TRP A 25 -15.49 1.77 -21.47
CA TRP A 25 -15.52 0.98 -20.23
C TRP A 25 -16.93 0.58 -19.84
N LEU A 26 -17.06 -0.55 -19.16
CA LEU A 26 -18.32 -1.12 -18.71
C LEU A 26 -18.47 -0.93 -17.21
N TRP A 27 -19.57 -0.36 -16.76
CA TRP A 27 -19.84 -0.24 -15.32
C TRP A 27 -20.41 -1.55 -14.76
N CYS A 28 -19.83 -2.06 -13.69
CA CYS A 28 -20.41 -3.18 -12.95
C CYS A 28 -21.05 -2.67 -11.66
N GLU A 29 -22.37 -2.50 -11.64
CA GLU A 29 -23.11 -2.04 -10.45
C GLU A 29 -22.92 -2.94 -9.24
N THR A 30 -22.82 -4.26 -9.44
CA THR A 30 -22.67 -5.24 -8.35
C THR A 30 -21.32 -5.14 -7.65
N LEU A 31 -20.26 -4.84 -8.40
CA LEU A 31 -18.90 -4.69 -7.86
C LEU A 31 -18.58 -3.23 -7.48
N GLY A 32 -19.32 -2.26 -8.04
CA GLY A 32 -19.01 -0.84 -7.90
C GLY A 32 -17.74 -0.43 -8.64
N TYR A 33 -17.36 -1.16 -9.69
CA TYR A 33 -16.11 -0.97 -10.43
C TYR A 33 -16.36 -0.86 -11.94
N TRP A 34 -15.51 -0.10 -12.61
CA TRP A 34 -15.43 -0.06 -14.06
C TRP A 34 -14.56 -1.21 -14.58
N LEU A 35 -14.97 -1.84 -15.67
CA LEU A 35 -14.16 -2.78 -16.43
C LEU A 35 -13.71 -2.09 -17.71
N GLY A 36 -12.41 -1.88 -17.84
CA GLY A 36 -11.79 -1.21 -18.98
C GLY A 36 -10.70 -2.05 -19.62
N THR A 37 -10.21 -1.58 -20.77
CA THR A 37 -9.04 -2.14 -21.42
C THR A 37 -7.79 -1.38 -20.98
N TRP A 38 -6.78 -2.10 -20.53
CA TRP A 38 -5.48 -1.59 -20.14
C TRP A 38 -4.39 -2.24 -20.97
N GLU A 39 -3.49 -1.44 -21.55
CA GLU A 39 -2.35 -1.94 -22.30
C GLU A 39 -1.14 -2.06 -21.37
N GLY A 40 -0.56 -3.25 -21.30
CA GLY A 40 0.67 -3.48 -20.56
C GLY A 40 1.05 -4.94 -20.50
N THR A 41 2.03 -5.25 -19.66
CA THR A 41 2.65 -6.58 -19.57
C THR A 41 2.19 -7.30 -18.32
N ILE A 42 1.55 -8.46 -18.47
CA ILE A 42 1.20 -9.38 -17.38
C ILE A 42 1.86 -10.73 -17.70
N ASP A 43 2.53 -11.35 -16.74
CA ASP A 43 3.22 -12.64 -16.91
C ASP A 43 4.13 -12.73 -18.16
N ARG A 44 4.83 -11.63 -18.46
CA ARG A 44 5.73 -11.44 -19.63
C ARG A 44 5.02 -11.32 -20.98
N GLU A 45 3.69 -11.22 -21.00
CA GLU A 45 2.91 -11.01 -22.20
C GLU A 45 2.36 -9.58 -22.26
N THR A 46 2.81 -8.83 -23.28
CA THR A 46 2.34 -7.47 -23.55
C THR A 46 1.11 -7.54 -24.44
N ALA A 47 -0.04 -7.16 -23.89
CA ALA A 47 -1.31 -7.19 -24.60
C ALA A 47 -2.29 -6.14 -24.03
N ILE A 48 -3.46 -6.07 -24.65
CA ILE A 48 -4.59 -5.30 -24.12
C ILE A 48 -5.37 -6.22 -23.17
N TRP A 49 -5.22 -5.99 -21.88
CA TRP A 49 -5.85 -6.76 -20.82
C TRP A 49 -7.14 -6.08 -20.36
N ALA A 50 -8.12 -6.89 -19.94
CA ALA A 50 -9.28 -6.38 -19.21
C ALA A 50 -8.90 -6.16 -17.74
N ARG A 51 -9.05 -4.92 -17.25
CA ARG A 51 -8.69 -4.53 -15.88
C ARG A 51 -9.85 -3.81 -15.20
N PHE A 52 -9.90 -3.96 -13.88
CA PHE A 52 -10.86 -3.23 -13.05
C PHE A 52 -10.30 -1.86 -12.66
N TYR A 53 -11.19 -0.88 -12.65
CA TYR A 53 -10.93 0.47 -12.19
C TYR A 53 -11.97 0.83 -11.13
N ASP A 54 -11.57 1.62 -10.14
CA ASP A 54 -12.49 2.13 -9.12
C ASP A 54 -13.49 3.15 -9.72
N SER A 55 -14.45 3.60 -8.92
CA SER A 55 -15.46 4.59 -9.34
C SER A 55 -14.87 5.93 -9.80
N GLU A 56 -13.66 6.27 -9.36
CA GLU A 56 -12.94 7.49 -9.73
C GLU A 56 -12.11 7.31 -11.01
N GLY A 57 -11.98 6.08 -11.48
CA GLY A 57 -11.24 5.70 -12.69
C GLY A 57 -9.78 5.35 -12.46
N ASN A 58 -9.37 5.11 -11.21
CA ASN A 58 -8.04 4.61 -10.85
C ASN A 58 -7.97 3.10 -11.09
N LEU A 59 -6.83 2.62 -11.58
CA LEU A 59 -6.61 1.21 -11.84
C LEU A 59 -6.52 0.43 -10.52
N ILE A 60 -7.31 -0.64 -10.39
CA ILE A 60 -7.23 -1.51 -9.23
C ILE A 60 -6.00 -2.42 -9.41
N PRO A 61 -5.02 -2.36 -8.49
CA PRO A 61 -3.84 -3.21 -8.57
C PRO A 61 -4.23 -4.68 -8.44
N LEU A 62 -3.48 -5.56 -9.10
CA LEU A 62 -3.58 -7.00 -8.87
C LEU A 62 -3.26 -7.31 -7.40
N PRO A 63 -3.78 -8.42 -6.85
CA PRO A 63 -3.43 -8.87 -5.50
C PRO A 63 -1.91 -8.99 -5.30
N GLU A 64 -1.17 -9.38 -6.35
CA GLU A 64 0.29 -9.44 -6.32
C GLU A 64 0.93 -8.05 -6.27
N GLU A 65 0.45 -7.09 -7.07
CA GLU A 65 0.92 -5.70 -7.05
C GLU A 65 0.64 -5.06 -5.66
N ALA A 66 -0.56 -5.29 -5.11
CA ALA A 66 -0.93 -4.81 -3.79
C ALA A 66 -0.10 -5.46 -2.67
N ALA A 67 0.22 -6.76 -2.78
CA ALA A 67 1.07 -7.45 -1.81
C ALA A 67 2.51 -6.91 -1.84
N GLN A 68 3.04 -6.60 -3.03
CA GLN A 68 4.36 -5.99 -3.18
C GLN A 68 4.40 -4.59 -2.57
N GLU A 69 3.38 -3.77 -2.82
CA GLU A 69 3.27 -2.42 -2.25
C GLU A 69 3.17 -2.46 -0.72
N GLN A 70 2.35 -3.37 -0.17
CA GLN A 70 2.27 -3.59 1.27
C GLN A 70 3.59 -4.08 1.88
N ALA A 71 4.30 -4.98 1.20
CA ALA A 71 5.60 -5.45 1.65
C ALA A 71 6.64 -4.32 1.67
N ALA A 72 6.66 -3.48 0.64
CA ALA A 72 7.53 -2.31 0.56
C ALA A 72 7.22 -1.31 1.70
N ALA A 73 5.94 -0.99 1.92
CA ALA A 73 5.52 -0.10 2.99
C ALA A 73 5.86 -0.67 4.38
N ALA A 74 5.66 -1.97 4.59
CA ALA A 74 6.02 -2.64 5.84
C ALA A 74 7.54 -2.62 6.09
N GLN A 75 8.34 -2.77 5.04
CA GLN A 75 9.79 -2.71 5.13
C GLN A 75 10.28 -1.30 5.49
N GLU A 76 9.69 -0.26 4.90
CA GLU A 76 10.00 1.12 5.23
C GLU A 76 9.64 1.45 6.69
N GLN A 77 8.46 1.02 7.15
CA GLN A 77 8.06 1.18 8.56
C GLN A 77 8.99 0.44 9.52
N ALA A 78 9.42 -0.78 9.16
CA ALA A 78 10.38 -1.54 9.96
C ALA A 78 11.74 -0.84 10.04
N ALA A 79 12.21 -0.26 8.92
CA ALA A 79 13.46 0.51 8.89
C ALA A 79 13.36 1.75 9.78
N ALA A 80 12.28 2.53 9.67
CA ALA A 80 12.04 3.70 10.50
C ALA A 80 11.94 3.33 12.00
N ALA A 81 11.25 2.25 12.33
CA ALA A 81 11.15 1.76 13.71
C ALA A 81 12.51 1.33 14.27
N GLN A 82 13.35 0.67 13.47
CA GLN A 82 14.70 0.28 13.88
C GLN A 82 15.59 1.50 14.12
N GLU A 83 15.49 2.52 13.28
CA GLU A 83 16.23 3.77 13.46
C GLU A 83 15.80 4.49 14.75
N GLN A 84 14.50 4.54 15.03
CA GLN A 84 13.95 5.09 16.27
C GLN A 84 14.45 4.34 17.51
N LEU A 85 14.50 3.01 17.46
CA LEU A 85 15.04 2.19 18.55
C LEU A 85 16.52 2.46 18.79
N ASN A 86 17.32 2.52 17.73
CA ASN A 86 18.75 2.83 17.82
C ASN A 86 18.98 4.22 18.44
N ALA A 87 18.22 5.23 18.00
CA ALA A 87 18.30 6.58 18.54
C ALA A 87 17.92 6.63 20.03
N THR A 88 16.88 5.88 20.42
CA THR A 88 16.44 5.80 21.83
C THR A 88 17.48 5.12 22.71
N GLN A 89 18.12 4.05 22.22
CA GLN A 89 19.20 3.37 22.92
C GLN A 89 20.39 4.29 23.14
N GLN A 90 20.83 5.00 22.09
CA GLN A 90 21.93 5.97 22.19
C GLN A 90 21.62 7.10 23.19
N ALA A 91 20.39 7.60 23.20
CA ALA A 91 19.98 8.62 24.16
C ALA A 91 20.01 8.11 25.61
N LEU A 92 19.55 6.87 25.85
CA LEU A 92 19.59 6.24 27.17
C LEU A 92 21.03 6.00 27.65
N GLU A 93 21.91 5.55 26.77
CA GLU A 93 23.32 5.36 27.09
C GLU A 93 24.01 6.69 27.41
N ALA A 94 23.72 7.74 26.64
CA ALA A 94 24.25 9.07 26.89
C ALA A 94 23.76 9.64 28.23
N GLU A 95 22.49 9.44 28.59
CA GLU A 95 21.94 9.82 29.89
C GLU A 95 22.65 9.07 31.02
N ARG A 96 22.77 7.74 30.91
CA ARG A 96 23.47 6.92 31.91
C ARG A 96 24.90 7.37 32.13
N GLN A 97 25.63 7.66 31.06
CA GLN A 97 27.00 8.17 31.18
C GLN A 97 27.04 9.54 31.86
N ARG A 98 26.11 10.45 31.55
CA ARG A 98 26.03 11.76 32.22
C ARG A 98 25.72 11.60 33.70
N SER A 99 24.73 10.78 34.05
CA SER A 99 24.35 10.47 35.44
C SER A 99 25.52 9.88 36.22
N GLN A 100 26.24 8.90 35.64
CA GLN A 100 27.44 8.31 36.26
C GLN A 100 28.57 9.33 36.49
N ARG A 101 28.84 10.21 35.52
CA ARG A 101 29.86 11.26 35.66
C ARG A 101 29.49 12.26 36.74
N LEU A 102 28.23 12.67 36.80
CA LEU A 102 27.72 13.56 37.84
C LEU A 102 27.85 12.91 39.22
N ALA A 103 27.43 11.66 39.37
CA ALA A 103 27.54 10.92 40.62
C ALA A 103 29.00 10.72 41.07
N ALA A 104 29.92 10.50 40.14
CA ALA A 104 31.35 10.43 40.44
C ALA A 104 31.89 11.78 40.92
N ARG A 105 31.52 12.88 40.26
CA ARG A 105 31.93 14.24 40.63
C ARG A 105 31.40 14.66 42.01
N LEU A 106 30.15 14.29 42.34
CA LEU A 106 29.56 14.56 43.66
C LEU A 106 30.30 13.81 44.77
N ARG A 107 30.65 12.53 44.54
CA ARG A 107 31.48 11.74 45.46
C ARG A 107 32.88 12.33 45.66
N GLU A 108 33.52 12.82 44.60
CA GLU A 108 34.82 13.52 44.72
C GLU A 108 34.75 14.78 45.60
N MET A 109 33.60 15.46 45.64
CA MET A 109 33.40 16.66 46.47
C MET A 109 32.97 16.32 47.91
N GLY A 110 32.95 15.05 48.31
CA GLY A 110 32.63 14.62 49.68
C GLY A 110 31.15 14.74 50.04
N ILE A 111 30.26 14.81 49.05
CA ILE A 111 28.81 14.79 49.25
C ILE A 111 28.35 13.36 49.00
N ASP A 112 28.20 12.58 50.08
CA ASP A 112 27.57 11.25 50.01
C ASP A 112 26.04 11.41 49.90
N LEU A 113 25.44 10.66 48.98
CA LEU A 113 24.00 10.50 48.81
C LEU A 113 23.46 9.47 49.82
#